data_AF-A0A7R9BE66-F1
#
_entry.id   AF-A0A7R9BE66-F1
#
_cell.length_a   1.000
_cell.length_b   1.000
_cell.length_c   1.000
_cell.angle_alpha   90.00
_cell.angle_beta   90.00
_cell.angle_gamma   90.00
#
_symmetry.space_group_name_H-M   'P 1'
#
loop_
_entity.id
_entity.type
_entity.pdbx_description
1 polymer ?
#
loop_
_entity_poly.entity_id
_entity_poly.type
_entity_poly.pdbx_seq_one_letter_code
_entity_poly.pdbx_strand_id
1 'polypeptide(L)'
;MTFSLSLFSFSFAQFEEWVRRFLASPRALAAAKARMTEDMMGEEMDAQPRVVLVCDGQLPLRQCFHPEACNKNVDVPNYYYSFFDLRKEFAKAYGSEDINCVSDMLNATTDHIGK
;
A
#
# COMPACT_ATOMS: atom_id res chain seq x y z
N MET A 1 -13.21 9.63 -4.99
CA MET A 1 -11.83 9.17 -5.20
C MET A 1 -11.83 7.65 -5.16
N THR A 2 -11.25 7.01 -6.16
CA THR A 2 -11.21 5.54 -6.32
C THR A 2 -9.75 5.14 -6.14
N PHE A 3 -9.46 4.16 -5.29
CA PHE A 3 -8.09 3.70 -5.04
C PHE A 3 -7.92 2.33 -5.70
N SER A 4 -6.90 2.19 -6.55
CA SER A 4 -6.67 0.95 -7.28
C SER A 4 -5.64 0.11 -6.54
N LEU A 5 -6.11 -0.93 -5.85
CA LEU A 5 -5.29 -2.05 -5.41
C LEU A 5 -5.56 -3.19 -6.40
N SER A 6 -4.54 -3.59 -7.16
CA SER A 6 -4.66 -4.61 -8.20
C SER A 6 -5.39 -5.86 -7.69
N LEU A 7 -6.52 -6.18 -8.35
CA LEU A 7 -7.51 -7.26 -8.17
C LEU A 7 -8.88 -6.86 -7.61
N PHE A 8 -9.08 -5.66 -7.06
CA PHE A 8 -10.43 -5.18 -6.70
C PHE A 8 -10.53 -3.65 -6.88
N SER A 9 -11.50 -3.21 -7.70
CA SER A 9 -11.84 -1.78 -7.78
C SER A 9 -12.61 -1.43 -6.51
N PHE A 10 -11.93 -0.89 -5.50
CA PHE A 10 -12.55 -0.43 -4.26
C PHE A 10 -12.82 1.07 -4.36
N SER A 11 -14.07 1.47 -4.10
CA SER A 11 -14.33 2.86 -3.73
C SER A 11 -13.62 3.17 -2.41
N PHE A 12 -13.28 4.44 -2.20
CA PHE A 12 -12.70 4.90 -0.94
C PHE A 12 -13.48 4.43 0.30
N ALA A 13 -14.81 4.45 0.24
CA ALA A 13 -15.68 3.98 1.33
C ALA A 13 -15.51 2.48 1.61
N GLN A 14 -15.34 1.65 0.58
CA GLN A 14 -15.09 0.21 0.76
C GLN A 14 -13.69 -0.05 1.32
N PHE A 15 -12.70 0.74 0.92
CA PHE A 15 -11.36 0.66 1.50
C PHE A 15 -11.38 1.07 2.97
N GLU A 16 -12.03 2.18 3.34
CA GLU A 16 -12.20 2.56 4.75
C GLU A 16 -12.87 1.46 5.56
N GLU A 17 -13.97 0.90 5.06
CA GLU A 17 -14.68 -0.18 5.75
C GLU A 17 -13.81 -1.43 5.90
N TRP A 18 -13.04 -1.77 4.86
CA TRP A 18 -12.07 -2.85 4.95
C TRP A 18 -11.02 -2.57 6.03
N VAL A 19 -10.46 -1.36 6.10
CA VAL A 19 -9.49 -0.95 7.13
C VAL A 19 -10.12 -1.05 8.52
N ARG A 20 -11.36 -0.56 8.69
CA ARG A 20 -12.11 -0.67 9.95
C ARG A 20 -12.23 -2.12 10.40
N ARG A 21 -12.66 -3.01 9.50
CA ARG A 21 -12.85 -4.43 9.79
C ARG A 21 -11.53 -5.15 10.05
N PHE A 22 -10.49 -4.80 9.30
CA PHE A 22 -9.15 -5.36 9.46
C PHE A 22 -8.58 -5.02 10.85
N LEU A 23 -8.59 -3.74 11.23
CA LEU A 23 -8.08 -3.28 12.53
C LEU A 23 -8.95 -3.72 13.71
N ALA A 24 -10.24 -4.01 13.47
CA ALA A 24 -11.12 -4.59 14.49
C ALA A 24 -10.94 -6.11 14.66
N SER A 25 -10.12 -6.78 13.85
CA SER A 25 -9.93 -8.23 13.88
C SER A 25 -8.55 -8.59 14.44
N PRO A 26 -8.46 -9.00 15.73
CA PRO A 26 -7.19 -9.44 16.33
C PRO A 26 -6.53 -10.57 15.55
N ARG A 27 -7.35 -11.50 15.02
CA ARG A 27 -6.87 -12.62 14.21
C ARG A 27 -6.27 -12.16 12.89
N ALA A 28 -6.89 -11.18 12.21
CA ALA A 28 -6.34 -10.66 10.96
C ALA A 28 -5.01 -9.92 11.19
N LEU A 29 -4.93 -9.12 12.26
CA LEU A 29 -3.70 -8.41 12.62
C LEU A 29 -2.58 -9.38 13.00
N ALA A 30 -2.88 -10.43 13.78
CA ALA A 30 -1.92 -11.46 14.14
C ALA A 30 -1.42 -12.24 12.91
N ALA A 31 -2.32 -12.60 12.00
CA ALA A 31 -1.97 -13.28 10.76
C ALA A 31 -1.11 -12.40 9.83
N ALA A 32 -1.41 -11.11 9.72
CA ALA A 32 -0.62 -10.16 8.94
C ALA A 32 0.79 -9.99 9.52
N LYS A 33 0.90 -9.86 10.86
CA LYS A 33 2.18 -9.79 11.57
C LYS A 33 3.00 -11.08 11.37
N ALA A 34 2.37 -12.25 11.50
CA ALA A 34 3.05 -13.53 11.31
C ALA A 34 3.60 -13.68 9.89
N ARG A 35 2.79 -13.39 8.86
CA ARG A 35 3.22 -13.46 7.45
C ARG A 35 4.42 -12.54 7.16
N MET A 36 4.33 -11.28 7.59
CA MET A 36 5.43 -10.34 7.39
C MET A 36 6.70 -10.74 8.15
N THR A 37 6.57 -11.43 9.30
CA THR A 37 7.71 -11.95 10.06
C THR A 37 8.32 -13.17 9.38
N GLU A 38 7.49 -14.09 8.86
CA GLU A 38 7.93 -15.25 8.09
C GLU A 38 8.69 -14.82 6.83
N ASP A 39 8.16 -13.83 6.10
CA ASP A 39 8.81 -13.25 4.91
C ASP A 39 10.14 -12.55 5.25
N MET A 40 10.29 -12.02 6.47
CA MET A 40 11.55 -11.42 6.95
C MET A 40 12.60 -12.46 7.37
N MET A 41 12.20 -13.69 7.68
CA MET A 41 13.07 -14.77 8.16
C MET A 41 13.50 -15.73 7.04
N GLY A 42 13.06 -15.49 5.80
CA GLY A 42 13.38 -16.28 4.61
C GLY A 42 14.70 -15.88 3.93
N GLU A 43 15.72 -16.69 4.20
CA GLU A 43 17.01 -16.92 3.51
C GLU A 43 18.06 -15.79 3.32
N GLU A 44 19.28 -16.19 3.72
CA GLU A 44 20.62 -15.64 3.45
C GLU A 44 21.30 -14.66 4.45
N MET A 45 22.58 -14.95 4.70
CA MET A 45 23.38 -14.54 5.87
C MET A 45 24.08 -13.17 5.71
N ASP A 46 23.68 -12.32 4.76
CA ASP A 46 24.28 -10.97 4.59
C ASP A 46 23.32 -9.88 4.05
N ALA A 47 22.05 -10.19 3.85
CA ALA A 47 21.07 -9.17 3.46
C ALA A 47 19.72 -9.49 4.09
N GLN A 48 19.34 -8.79 5.17
CA GLN A 48 17.99 -8.91 5.70
C GLN A 48 16.98 -8.53 4.60
N PRO A 49 16.02 -9.40 4.26
CA PRO A 49 14.98 -9.06 3.29
C PRO A 49 14.18 -7.86 3.80
N ARG A 50 14.30 -6.75 3.08
CA ARG A 50 13.66 -5.48 3.44
C ARG A 50 12.25 -5.46 2.88
N VAL A 51 11.27 -5.88 3.66
CA VAL A 51 9.85 -5.74 3.28
C VAL A 51 9.48 -4.26 3.31
N VAL A 52 8.97 -3.73 2.19
CA VAL A 52 8.51 -2.34 2.10
C VAL A 52 7.09 -2.29 1.55
N LEU A 53 6.26 -1.43 2.14
CA LEU A 53 4.92 -1.19 1.64
C LEU A 53 4.96 -0.35 0.37
N VAL A 54 4.18 -0.76 -0.63
CA VAL A 54 3.95 0.03 -1.85
C VAL A 54 2.49 0.45 -1.84
N CYS A 55 2.22 1.74 -2.05
CA CYS A 55 0.86 2.28 -2.03
C CYS A 55 0.58 3.08 -3.30
N ASP A 56 -0.66 2.98 -3.78
CA ASP A 56 -1.21 3.87 -4.82
C ASP A 56 -1.44 5.26 -4.23
N GLY A 57 -0.35 6.02 -4.09
CA GLY A 57 -0.35 7.28 -3.37
C GLY A 57 -0.24 7.16 -1.86
N GLN A 58 -0.05 8.31 -1.21
CA GLN A 58 0.05 8.41 0.25
C GLN A 58 -1.28 8.33 1.02
N LEU A 59 -2.42 8.59 0.36
CA LEU A 59 -3.71 8.77 1.06
C LEU A 59 -4.21 7.50 1.78
N PRO A 60 -4.10 6.28 1.22
CA PRO A 60 -4.57 5.07 1.89
C PRO A 60 -3.99 4.89 3.31
N LEU A 61 -2.69 5.15 3.46
CA LEU A 61 -2.03 5.08 4.76
C LEU A 61 -2.34 6.29 5.63
N ARG A 62 -2.17 7.50 5.09
CA ARG A 62 -2.24 8.74 5.88
C ARG A 62 -3.66 9.15 6.27
N GLN A 63 -4.66 8.87 5.45
CA GLN A 63 -6.04 9.33 5.66
C GLN A 63 -7.00 8.24 6.13
N CYS A 64 -6.67 6.97 5.93
CA CYS A 64 -7.53 5.87 6.40
C CYS A 64 -6.84 5.03 7.46
N PHE A 65 -5.70 4.41 7.13
CA PHE A 65 -5.09 3.39 7.99
C PHE A 65 -4.60 3.96 9.33
N HIS A 66 -3.75 5.00 9.30
CA HIS A 66 -3.20 5.56 10.53
C HIS A 66 -4.26 6.22 11.43
N PRO A 67 -5.21 7.03 10.89
CA PRO A 67 -6.29 7.57 11.70
C PRO A 67 -7.13 6.48 12.35
N GLU A 68 -7.48 5.42 11.62
CA GLU A 68 -8.28 4.33 12.16
C GLU A 68 -7.52 3.51 13.22
N ALA A 69 -6.21 3.26 13.02
CA ALA A 69 -5.37 2.60 14.00
C ALA A 69 -5.26 3.43 15.29
N CYS A 70 -5.08 4.74 15.16
CA CYS A 70 -5.04 5.67 16.28
C CYS A 70 -6.37 5.69 17.04
N ASN A 71 -7.50 5.78 16.33
CA ASN A 71 -8.84 5.77 16.95
C ASN A 71 -9.12 4.49 17.74
N LYS A 72 -8.54 3.37 17.32
CA LYS A 72 -8.69 2.06 17.97
C LYS A 72 -7.59 1.73 18.98
N ASN A 73 -6.64 2.64 19.23
CA ASN A 73 -5.45 2.40 20.06
C ASN A 73 -4.69 1.12 19.63
N VAL A 74 -4.57 0.90 18.32
CA VAL A 74 -3.83 -0.23 17.76
C VAL A 74 -2.40 0.20 17.46
N ASP A 75 -1.44 -0.39 18.15
CA ASP A 75 -0.02 -0.23 17.84
C ASP A 75 0.32 -0.93 16.52
N VAL A 76 0.63 -0.12 15.52
CA VAL A 76 1.05 -0.56 14.20
C VAL A 76 2.58 -0.64 14.13
N PRO A 77 3.16 -1.70 13.54
CA PRO A 77 4.60 -1.82 13.39
C PRO A 77 5.25 -0.66 12.62
N ASN A 78 6.53 -0.39 12.90
CA ASN A 78 7.25 0.75 12.32
C ASN A 78 7.28 0.77 10.79
N TYR A 79 7.25 -0.40 10.14
CA TYR A 79 7.24 -0.49 8.68
C TYR A 79 5.94 0.06 8.04
N TYR A 80 4.86 0.29 8.80
CA TYR A 80 3.68 1.01 8.29
C TYR A 80 3.89 2.51 8.10
N TYR A 81 4.95 3.06 8.69
CA TYR A 81 5.30 4.48 8.55
C TYR A 81 6.31 4.73 7.41
N SER A 82 6.82 3.68 6.77
CA SER A 82 7.73 3.75 5.64
C SER A 82 7.12 3.03 4.43
N PHE A 83 6.88 3.77 3.35
CA PHE A 83 6.25 3.23 2.15
C PHE A 83 6.79 3.92 0.89
N PHE A 84 6.73 3.20 -0.23
CA PHE A 84 6.90 3.77 -1.56
C PHE A 84 5.56 4.26 -2.10
N ASP A 85 5.53 5.52 -2.52
CA ASP A 85 4.41 6.09 -3.26
C ASP A 85 4.60 5.73 -4.74
N LEU A 86 3.81 4.76 -5.21
CA LEU A 86 3.91 4.22 -6.56
C LEU A 86 3.77 5.30 -7.62
N ARG A 87 2.91 6.31 -7.40
CA ARG A 87 2.68 7.41 -8.34
C ARG A 87 3.91 8.31 -8.45
N LYS A 88 4.61 8.56 -7.33
CA LYS A 88 5.88 9.31 -7.35
C LYS A 88 7.00 8.57 -8.06
N GLU A 89 7.14 7.28 -7.79
CA GLU A 89 8.16 6.46 -8.46
C GLU A 89 7.88 6.35 -9.96
N PHE A 90 6.61 6.23 -10.34
CA PHE A 90 6.21 6.25 -11.75
C PHE A 90 6.51 7.61 -12.41
N ALA A 91 6.12 8.72 -11.78
CA ALA A 91 6.40 10.06 -12.30
C ALA A 91 7.91 10.29 -12.51
N LYS A 92 8.75 9.81 -11.58
CA LYS A 92 10.21 9.87 -11.68
C LYS A 92 10.76 9.05 -12.85
N ALA A 93 10.18 7.88 -13.12
CA ALA A 93 10.64 6.99 -14.18
C ALA A 93 10.19 7.42 -15.58
N TYR A 94 8.98 7.98 -15.71
CA TYR A 94 8.34 8.27 -17.00
C TYR A 94 8.12 9.76 -17.29
N GLY A 95 8.41 10.66 -16.34
CA GLY A 95 8.25 12.10 -16.52
C GLY A 95 6.79 12.57 -16.61
N SER A 96 5.85 11.79 -16.06
CA SER A 96 4.42 12.10 -16.09
C SER A 96 4.00 12.77 -14.78
N GLU A 97 3.56 14.03 -14.84
CA GLU A 97 3.23 14.83 -13.64
C GLU A 97 1.76 14.67 -13.19
N ASP A 98 0.86 14.20 -14.07
CA ASP A 98 -0.59 14.16 -13.83
C ASP A 98 -1.13 12.73 -13.56
N ILE A 99 -0.42 11.93 -12.77
CA ILE A 99 -0.84 10.58 -12.41
C ILE A 99 -1.64 10.59 -11.10
N ASN A 100 -2.93 10.28 -11.18
CA ASN A 100 -3.82 10.27 -10.02
C ASN A 100 -4.14 8.87 -9.51
N CYS A 101 -4.06 7.85 -10.37
CA CYS A 101 -4.33 6.46 -10.02
C CYS A 101 -3.54 5.46 -10.88
N VAL A 102 -3.56 4.18 -10.49
CA VAL A 102 -2.95 3.09 -11.28
C VAL A 102 -3.48 3.02 -12.72
N SER A 103 -4.76 3.32 -12.95
CA SER A 103 -5.32 3.31 -14.30
C SER A 103 -4.64 4.33 -15.21
N ASP A 104 -4.31 5.51 -14.68
CA ASP A 104 -3.57 6.53 -15.43
C ASP A 104 -2.16 6.04 -15.79
N MET A 105 -1.50 5.33 -14.86
CA MET A 105 -0.19 4.72 -15.11
C MET A 105 -0.25 3.67 -16.22
N LEU A 106 -1.26 2.80 -16.22
CA LEU A 106 -1.45 1.78 -17.25
C LEU A 106 -1.67 2.40 -18.64
N ASN A 107 -2.50 3.43 -18.71
CA ASN A 107 -2.74 4.17 -19.95
C ASN A 107 -1.44 4.82 -20.46
N ALA A 108 -0.71 5.51 -19.58
CA ALA A 108 0.56 6.13 -19.92
C ALA A 108 1.62 5.11 -20.41
N THR A 109 1.68 3.91 -19.83
CA THR A 109 2.58 2.86 -20.32
C THR A 109 2.17 2.31 -21.69
N THR A 110 0.88 2.21 -21.97
CA THR A 110 0.38 1.73 -23.26
C THR A 110 0.78 2.69 -24.38
N ASP A 111 0.71 4.00 -24.11
CA ASP A 111 1.15 5.05 -25.04
C ASP A 111 2.67 5.05 -25.29
N HIS A 112 3.46 4.57 -24.33
CA HIS A 112 4.90 4.42 -24.48
C HIS A 112 5.32 3.16 -25.23
N ILE A 113 4.59 2.05 -25.10
CA ILE A 113 4.90 0.78 -25.78
C ILE A 113 4.39 0.76 -27.23
N GLY A 114 3.37 1.56 -27.55
CA GLY A 114 2.80 1.68 -28.89
C GLY A 114 3.57 2.57 -29.88
N LYS A 115 4.72 3.13 -29.50
CA LYS A 115 5.64 3.90 -30.36
C LYS A 115 6.85 3.06 -30.74
#